data_AF-A0AAY5KKK2-F1
#
_entry.id   AF-A0AAY5KKK2-F1
#
_cell.length_a   1.000
_cell.length_b   1.000
_cell.length_c   1.000
_cell.angle_alpha   90.00
_cell.angle_beta   90.00
_cell.angle_gamma   90.00
#
_symmetry.space_group_name_H-M   'P 1'
#
loop_
_entity.id
_entity.type
_entity.pdbx_description
1 polymer ?
#
loop_
_entity_poly.entity_id
_entity_poly.type
_entity_poly.pdbx_seq_one_letter_code
_entity_poly.pdbx_strand_id
1 'polypeptide(L)'
;MAAPTVAGAASWAGVRNTLRFQWKGSEESVEPWGREQFGRLMLLGALKLGTGDVLCLQGYVQEQAFDVTFYQEAKMEEILKKVAEAGRVRPFNLFQVTDLSKRNFRVVTVHMYNPFVQDDDLRRFLGEYCNVKAGPRYVKDALGFWTGRRQFQVLLREDATGKDGFLHLPAMFSIGADRGTLYYARQPEFCRRCLKIGQIYANCGLRKCKVCGSDQHETRDCTAPKKCHQCGSEEHLVRECPQRRRTYADAAAGGAGGGGHGGPSTEQATGEGKRRSPKDELAKGRIGEFVRAYERRKGWEERALVRRLQGLLD
;
A
#
# COMPACT_ATOMS: atom_id res chain seq x y z
N MET A 1 -13.07 45.80 -7.86
CA MET A 1 -14.04 44.77 -7.43
C MET A 1 -13.38 43.42 -7.62
N ALA A 2 -13.03 42.75 -6.52
CA ALA A 2 -12.34 41.46 -6.55
C ALA A 2 -13.32 40.37 -7.00
N ALA A 3 -12.89 39.54 -7.95
CA ALA A 3 -13.65 38.39 -8.41
C ALA A 3 -13.92 37.42 -7.23
N PRO A 4 -15.12 36.84 -7.13
CA PRO A 4 -15.41 35.89 -6.07
C PRO A 4 -14.58 34.63 -6.32
N THR A 5 -13.74 34.29 -5.35
CA THR A 5 -13.10 32.98 -5.22
C THR A 5 -14.21 31.95 -5.08
N VAL A 6 -14.54 31.26 -6.16
CA VAL A 6 -15.46 30.12 -6.11
C VAL A 6 -14.74 29.03 -5.33
N ALA A 7 -15.13 28.89 -4.07
CA ALA A 7 -14.80 27.76 -3.22
C ALA A 7 -15.38 26.49 -3.86
N GLY A 8 -14.58 25.81 -4.66
CA GLY A 8 -14.89 24.48 -5.20
C GLY A 8 -14.71 23.41 -4.13
N ALA A 9 -15.77 23.12 -3.40
CA ALA A 9 -15.89 21.92 -2.59
C ALA A 9 -15.96 20.67 -3.49
N ALA A 10 -14.98 19.77 -3.41
CA ALA A 10 -15.20 18.31 -3.43
C ALA A 10 -13.89 17.55 -3.13
N SER A 11 -13.89 16.76 -2.06
CA SER A 11 -12.87 15.78 -1.67
C SER A 11 -12.87 14.54 -2.58
N TRP A 12 -12.72 14.72 -3.90
CA TRP A 12 -12.83 13.60 -4.84
C TRP A 12 -11.44 13.10 -5.25
N ALA A 13 -11.25 11.78 -5.16
CA ALA A 13 -10.17 11.08 -5.85
C ALA A 13 -10.17 11.50 -7.33
N GLY A 14 -9.00 11.63 -7.96
CA GLY A 14 -8.90 12.14 -9.33
C GLY A 14 -9.74 11.35 -10.34
N VAL A 15 -10.12 12.00 -11.45
CA VAL A 15 -10.87 11.36 -12.53
C VAL A 15 -9.87 10.66 -13.44
N ARG A 16 -9.90 9.31 -13.45
CA ARG A 16 -8.92 8.49 -14.17
C ARG A 16 -8.83 8.91 -15.64
N ASN A 17 -7.61 8.89 -16.18
CA ASN A 17 -7.32 9.15 -17.58
C ASN A 17 -8.00 10.42 -18.13
N THR A 18 -8.11 11.49 -17.33
CA THR A 18 -8.85 12.69 -17.72
C THR A 18 -7.96 13.92 -17.69
N LEU A 19 -7.98 14.67 -18.79
CA LEU A 19 -7.32 15.98 -18.92
C LEU A 19 -8.37 17.07 -18.97
N ARG A 20 -8.16 18.13 -18.21
CA ARG A 20 -8.92 19.38 -18.31
C ARG A 20 -8.20 20.34 -19.22
N PHE A 21 -8.89 20.78 -20.27
CA PHE A 21 -8.50 21.88 -21.14
C PHE A 21 -9.26 23.12 -20.70
N GLN A 22 -8.59 23.97 -19.93
CA GLN A 22 -9.12 25.22 -19.41
C GLN A 22 -8.83 26.35 -20.40
N TRP A 23 -9.84 27.05 -20.89
CA TRP A 23 -9.61 28.22 -21.75
C TRP A 23 -8.86 29.31 -20.96
N LYS A 24 -7.79 29.86 -21.54
CA LYS A 24 -6.99 30.92 -20.90
C LYS A 24 -7.56 32.33 -21.09
N GLY A 25 -8.46 32.52 -22.06
CA GLY A 25 -8.74 33.84 -22.61
C GLY A 25 -7.57 34.32 -23.46
N SER A 26 -7.85 34.92 -24.62
CA SER A 26 -6.83 35.68 -25.35
C SER A 26 -7.14 37.17 -25.27
N GLU A 27 -6.11 38.02 -25.27
CA GLU A 27 -6.23 39.48 -25.42
C GLU A 27 -6.83 39.89 -26.79
N GLU A 28 -6.92 38.95 -27.73
CA GLU A 28 -7.22 39.16 -29.14
C GLU A 28 -8.70 39.02 -29.53
N SER A 29 -9.65 39.19 -28.60
CA SER A 29 -11.09 39.13 -28.91
C SER A 29 -11.54 37.83 -29.61
N VAL A 30 -10.93 36.68 -29.26
CA VAL A 30 -11.39 35.37 -29.74
C VAL A 30 -12.44 34.83 -28.78
N GLU A 31 -13.65 34.56 -29.29
CA GLU A 31 -14.71 33.96 -28.50
C GLU A 31 -14.31 32.58 -27.94
N PRO A 32 -14.72 32.23 -26.71
CA PRO A 32 -14.51 30.90 -26.16
C PRO A 32 -15.11 29.84 -27.08
N TRP A 33 -14.35 28.78 -27.33
CA TRP A 33 -14.81 27.72 -28.22
C TRP A 33 -16.04 26.99 -27.66
N GLY A 34 -16.97 26.63 -28.53
CA GLY A 34 -18.02 25.66 -28.22
C GLY A 34 -17.48 24.22 -28.22
N ARG A 35 -18.23 23.28 -27.60
CA ARG A 35 -17.84 21.86 -27.50
C ARG A 35 -17.53 21.22 -28.87
N GLU A 36 -18.34 21.51 -29.88
CA GLU A 36 -18.14 20.96 -31.23
C GLU A 36 -16.87 21.51 -31.89
N GLN A 37 -16.65 22.82 -31.79
CA GLN A 37 -15.46 23.47 -32.31
C GLN A 37 -14.19 22.95 -31.63
N PHE A 38 -14.22 22.78 -30.30
CA PHE A 38 -13.16 22.13 -29.55
C PHE A 38 -12.90 20.71 -30.03
N GLY A 39 -13.95 19.89 -30.17
CA GLY A 39 -13.83 18.52 -30.68
C GLY A 39 -13.17 18.47 -32.06
N ARG A 40 -13.62 19.30 -33.00
CA ARG A 40 -13.09 19.30 -34.38
C ARG A 40 -11.67 19.83 -34.46
N LEU A 41 -11.40 20.98 -33.87
CA LEU A 41 -10.11 21.68 -34.04
C LEU A 41 -9.03 21.14 -33.11
N MET A 42 -9.36 20.88 -31.84
CA MET A 42 -8.38 20.36 -30.88
C MET A 42 -8.24 18.85 -31.00
N LEU A 43 -9.31 18.09 -30.80
CA LEU A 43 -9.20 16.63 -30.68
C LEU A 43 -8.92 15.97 -32.04
N LEU A 44 -9.80 16.16 -33.02
CA LEU A 44 -9.64 15.55 -34.35
C LEU A 44 -8.54 16.24 -35.16
N GLY A 45 -8.45 17.57 -35.05
CA GLY A 45 -7.56 18.41 -35.85
C GLY A 45 -6.11 18.40 -35.36
N ALA A 46 -5.86 19.01 -34.20
CA ALA A 46 -4.51 19.22 -33.68
C ALA A 46 -3.91 17.97 -33.02
N LEU A 47 -4.70 17.25 -32.21
CA LEU A 47 -4.26 16.07 -31.48
C LEU A 47 -4.39 14.76 -32.27
N LYS A 48 -5.12 14.79 -33.40
CA LYS A 48 -5.37 13.63 -34.28
C LYS A 48 -5.97 12.43 -33.53
N LEU A 49 -6.85 12.69 -32.58
CA LEU A 49 -7.55 11.67 -31.80
C LEU A 49 -8.79 11.16 -32.56
N GLY A 50 -9.07 9.85 -32.47
CA GLY A 50 -10.31 9.25 -32.94
C GLY A 50 -11.34 9.05 -31.82
N THR A 51 -12.57 8.67 -32.18
CA THR A 51 -13.61 8.28 -31.20
C THR A 51 -13.24 7.02 -30.42
N GLY A 52 -12.36 6.16 -30.95
CA GLY A 52 -11.83 5.00 -30.25
C GLY A 52 -10.81 5.34 -29.15
N ASP A 53 -10.23 6.54 -29.16
CA ASP A 53 -9.25 6.99 -28.17
C ASP A 53 -9.92 7.64 -26.95
N VAL A 54 -11.04 8.32 -27.18
CA VAL A 54 -11.74 9.17 -26.21
C VAL A 54 -12.98 8.45 -25.69
N LEU A 55 -13.00 8.17 -24.38
CA LEU A 55 -14.16 7.64 -23.68
C LEU A 55 -15.26 8.71 -23.55
N CYS A 56 -14.89 9.94 -23.18
CA CYS A 56 -15.85 11.00 -22.92
C CYS A 56 -15.27 12.39 -23.19
N LEU A 57 -16.10 13.28 -23.75
CA LEU A 57 -15.84 14.72 -23.88
C LEU A 57 -16.97 15.49 -23.21
N GLN A 58 -16.65 16.11 -22.07
CA GLN A 58 -17.56 16.95 -21.29
C GLN A 58 -17.16 18.42 -21.45
N GLY A 59 -18.14 19.32 -21.64
CA GLY A 59 -17.92 20.76 -21.74
C GLY A 59 -18.63 21.50 -20.62
N TYR A 60 -17.93 22.42 -19.98
CA TYR A 60 -18.41 23.24 -18.87
C TYR A 60 -18.40 24.71 -19.31
N VAL A 61 -19.58 25.22 -19.70
CA VAL A 61 -19.70 26.57 -20.29
C VAL A 61 -19.31 27.66 -19.31
N GLN A 62 -19.74 27.56 -18.05
CA GLN A 62 -19.45 28.56 -17.00
C GLN A 62 -17.96 28.60 -16.65
N GLU A 63 -17.32 27.42 -16.60
CA GLU A 63 -15.89 27.30 -16.31
C GLU A 63 -15.03 27.50 -17.55
N GLN A 64 -15.61 27.62 -18.76
CA GLN A 64 -14.90 27.63 -20.04
C GLN A 64 -13.86 26.50 -20.14
N ALA A 65 -14.27 25.30 -19.76
CA ALA A 65 -13.39 24.14 -19.65
C ALA A 65 -13.96 22.93 -20.38
N PHE A 66 -13.06 22.07 -20.87
CA PHE A 66 -13.40 20.78 -21.44
C PHE A 66 -12.65 19.67 -20.74
N ASP A 67 -13.36 18.66 -20.26
CA ASP A 67 -12.75 17.46 -19.71
C ASP A 67 -12.79 16.35 -20.75
N VAL A 68 -11.61 15.81 -21.06
CA VAL A 68 -11.40 14.75 -22.05
C VAL A 68 -10.91 13.52 -21.32
N THR A 69 -11.75 12.48 -21.27
CA THR A 69 -11.43 11.19 -20.66
C THR A 69 -11.04 10.19 -21.73
N PHE A 70 -9.93 9.49 -21.54
CA PHE A 70 -9.37 8.51 -22.48
C PHE A 70 -9.63 7.07 -22.02
N TYR A 71 -9.80 6.15 -22.98
CA TYR A 71 -9.86 4.72 -22.66
C TYR A 71 -8.53 4.20 -22.10
N GLN A 72 -7.41 4.66 -22.66
CA GLN A 72 -6.07 4.18 -22.34
C GLN A 72 -5.23 5.26 -21.64
N GLU A 73 -4.54 4.89 -20.56
CA GLU A 73 -3.62 5.78 -19.82
C GLU A 73 -2.45 6.23 -20.70
N ALA A 74 -1.90 5.32 -21.51
CA ALA A 74 -0.82 5.61 -22.45
C ALA A 74 -1.19 6.72 -23.45
N LYS A 75 -2.46 6.74 -23.90
CA LYS A 75 -2.95 7.78 -24.81
C LYS A 75 -3.01 9.14 -24.12
N MET A 76 -3.48 9.19 -22.87
CA MET A 76 -3.48 10.43 -22.09
C MET A 76 -2.05 10.98 -21.90
N GLU A 77 -1.07 10.11 -21.62
CA GLU A 77 0.34 10.51 -21.46
C GLU A 77 0.96 11.03 -22.74
N GLU A 78 0.67 10.39 -23.88
CA GLU A 78 1.06 10.86 -25.20
C GLU A 78 0.56 12.29 -25.45
N ILE A 79 -0.70 12.57 -25.09
CA ILE A 79 -1.31 13.89 -25.28
C ILE A 79 -0.73 14.93 -24.33
N LEU A 80 -0.49 14.58 -23.06
CA LEU A 80 0.20 15.48 -22.12
C LEU A 80 1.57 15.90 -22.64
N LYS A 81 2.36 14.95 -23.18
CA LYS A 81 3.67 15.25 -23.77
C LYS A 81 3.54 16.16 -24.99
N LYS A 82 2.65 15.84 -25.93
CA LYS A 82 2.38 16.66 -27.11
C LYS A 82 1.98 18.09 -26.76
N VAL A 83 1.10 18.26 -25.77
CA VAL A 83 0.68 19.59 -25.32
C VAL A 83 1.84 20.36 -24.66
N ALA A 84 2.68 19.68 -23.87
CA ALA A 84 3.85 20.31 -23.24
C ALA A 84 4.88 20.77 -24.29
N GLU A 85 5.13 19.96 -25.32
CA GLU A 85 6.04 20.29 -26.43
C GLU A 85 5.49 21.40 -27.33
N ALA A 86 4.19 21.35 -27.63
CA ALA A 86 3.53 22.26 -28.56
C ALA A 86 2.95 23.52 -27.89
N GLY A 87 3.13 23.71 -26.57
CA GLY A 87 2.36 24.65 -25.74
C GLY A 87 2.36 26.13 -26.15
N ARG A 88 3.22 26.55 -27.09
CA ARG A 88 3.24 27.90 -27.68
C ARG A 88 2.54 28.02 -29.04
N VAL A 89 2.20 26.90 -29.68
CA VAL A 89 1.59 26.84 -31.01
C VAL A 89 0.07 26.80 -30.89
N ARG A 90 -0.65 27.48 -31.79
CA ARG A 90 -2.12 27.36 -31.87
C ARG A 90 -2.51 25.95 -32.34
N PRO A 91 -3.56 25.33 -31.78
CA PRO A 91 -4.48 25.87 -30.78
C PRO A 91 -4.07 25.60 -29.32
N PHE A 92 -2.95 24.94 -29.05
CA PHE A 92 -2.54 24.52 -27.69
C PHE A 92 -2.34 25.69 -26.73
N ASN A 93 -1.78 26.80 -27.21
CA ASN A 93 -1.54 27.98 -26.38
C ASN A 93 -2.84 28.65 -25.84
N LEU A 94 -4.00 28.40 -26.46
CA LEU A 94 -5.29 28.92 -26.03
C LEU A 94 -5.80 28.25 -24.74
N PHE A 95 -5.24 27.09 -24.39
CA PHE A 95 -5.69 26.29 -23.26
C PHE A 95 -4.57 26.11 -22.23
N GLN A 96 -4.96 26.06 -20.95
CA GLN A 96 -4.18 25.49 -19.86
C GLN A 96 -4.65 24.04 -19.69
N VAL A 97 -3.72 23.10 -19.84
CA VAL A 97 -4.05 21.67 -19.71
C VAL A 97 -3.60 21.17 -18.35
N THR A 98 -4.54 20.55 -17.62
CA THR A 98 -4.32 20.03 -16.27
C THR A 98 -4.68 18.55 -16.23
N ASP A 99 -3.81 17.72 -15.65
CA ASP A 99 -4.11 16.31 -15.41
C ASP A 99 -5.06 16.16 -14.19
N LEU A 100 -6.29 15.71 -14.44
CA LEU A 100 -7.31 15.47 -13.40
C LEU A 100 -7.20 14.08 -12.77
N SER A 101 -6.33 13.21 -13.26
CA SER A 101 -6.19 11.84 -12.75
C SER A 101 -5.63 11.76 -11.33
N LYS A 102 -5.17 12.89 -10.76
CA LYS A 102 -4.58 13.01 -9.41
C LYS A 102 -3.67 11.81 -9.12
N ARG A 103 -2.68 11.60 -10.01
CA ARG A 103 -1.77 10.44 -9.97
C ARG A 103 -0.99 10.32 -8.66
N ASN A 104 -0.92 11.37 -7.86
CA ASN A 104 -0.29 11.39 -6.55
C ASN A 104 -1.23 11.00 -5.39
N PHE A 105 -2.54 10.87 -5.61
CA PHE A 105 -3.48 10.49 -4.56
C PHE A 105 -3.35 9.00 -4.19
N ARG A 106 -3.18 8.70 -2.91
CA ARG A 106 -3.08 7.34 -2.38
C ARG A 106 -3.90 7.17 -1.11
N VAL A 107 -4.47 5.98 -0.94
CA VAL A 107 -4.94 5.50 0.36
C VAL A 107 -3.83 4.63 0.94
N VAL A 108 -3.08 5.16 1.90
CA VAL A 108 -1.99 4.47 2.57
C VAL A 108 -2.54 3.72 3.76
N THR A 109 -2.37 2.40 3.77
CA THR A 109 -2.68 1.58 4.94
C THR A 109 -1.42 1.36 5.75
N VAL A 110 -1.43 1.80 7.00
CA VAL A 110 -0.32 1.69 7.95
C VAL A 110 -0.66 0.65 9.01
N HIS A 111 0.31 -0.17 9.39
CA HIS A 111 0.24 -1.13 10.46
C HIS A 111 1.45 -0.98 11.38
N MET A 112 1.21 -0.68 12.65
CA MET A 112 2.24 -0.64 13.69
C MET A 112 2.18 -1.92 14.51
N TYR A 113 3.33 -2.53 14.80
CA TYR A 113 3.37 -3.71 15.69
C TYR A 113 3.00 -3.35 17.13
N ASN A 114 3.33 -2.13 17.56
CA ASN A 114 2.84 -1.54 18.79
C ASN A 114 1.55 -0.75 18.50
N PRO A 115 0.37 -1.20 18.98
CA PRO A 115 -0.90 -0.53 18.69
C PRO A 115 -1.04 0.84 19.37
N PHE A 116 -0.23 1.13 20.40
CA PHE A 116 -0.29 2.36 21.19
C PHE A 116 0.44 3.56 20.56
N VAL A 117 1.13 3.35 19.43
CA VAL A 117 1.70 4.46 18.65
C VAL A 117 0.58 5.40 18.23
N GLN A 118 0.76 6.70 18.53
CA GLN A 118 -0.27 7.71 18.36
C GLN A 118 -0.46 8.10 16.89
N ASP A 119 -1.67 8.55 16.58
CA ASP A 119 -2.03 8.97 15.22
C ASP A 119 -1.22 10.20 14.76
N ASP A 120 -0.86 11.09 15.69
CA ASP A 120 -0.05 12.28 15.38
C ASP A 120 1.38 11.94 14.99
N ASP A 121 1.99 10.94 15.62
CA ASP A 121 3.33 10.46 15.23
C ASP A 121 3.31 9.86 13.82
N LEU A 122 2.26 9.11 13.50
CA LEU A 122 2.04 8.59 12.16
C LEU A 122 1.82 9.71 11.14
N ARG A 123 1.02 10.74 11.47
CA ARG A 123 0.82 11.89 10.58
C ARG A 123 2.11 12.65 10.32
N ARG A 124 2.93 12.87 11.36
CA ARG A 124 4.24 13.54 11.23
C ARG A 124 5.17 12.74 10.33
N PHE A 125 5.29 11.44 10.58
CA PHE A 125 6.08 10.54 9.73
C PHE A 125 5.62 10.55 8.27
N LEU A 126 4.30 10.40 8.03
CA LEU A 126 3.76 10.46 6.66
C LEU A 126 3.99 11.85 6.02
N GLY A 127 3.93 12.91 6.83
CA GLY A 127 4.14 14.30 6.43
C GLY A 127 5.50 14.59 5.82
N GLU A 128 6.53 13.78 6.10
CA GLU A 128 7.85 13.89 5.47
C GLU A 128 7.80 13.57 3.97
N TYR A 129 6.90 12.67 3.56
CA TYR A 129 6.82 12.14 2.18
C TYR A 129 5.62 12.68 1.39
N CYS A 130 4.53 13.00 2.08
CA CYS A 130 3.25 13.29 1.43
C CYS A 130 2.45 14.35 2.19
N ASN A 131 1.43 14.90 1.55
CA ASN A 131 0.44 15.77 2.18
C ASN A 131 -0.75 14.91 2.63
N VAL A 132 -0.94 14.76 3.94
CA VAL A 132 -2.06 13.99 4.51
C VAL A 132 -3.35 14.80 4.42
N LYS A 133 -4.31 14.32 3.63
CA LYS A 133 -5.61 14.98 3.41
C LYS A 133 -6.67 14.54 4.41
N ALA A 134 -6.73 13.26 4.72
CA ALA A 134 -7.72 12.70 5.63
C ALA A 134 -7.23 11.40 6.29
N GLY A 135 -7.99 10.94 7.28
CA GLY A 135 -7.65 9.80 8.14
C GLY A 135 -7.17 10.25 9.52
N PRO A 136 -6.81 9.32 10.42
CA PRO A 136 -6.85 7.87 10.20
C PRO A 136 -8.27 7.30 10.23
N ARG A 137 -8.57 6.44 9.26
CA ARG A 137 -9.69 5.49 9.34
C ARG A 137 -9.18 4.19 9.95
N TYR A 138 -9.80 3.76 11.04
CA TYR A 138 -9.47 2.51 11.72
C TYR A 138 -10.09 1.33 10.95
N VAL A 139 -9.26 0.41 10.47
CA VAL A 139 -9.73 -0.77 9.74
C VAL A 139 -10.21 -1.82 10.75
N LYS A 140 -11.50 -2.12 10.72
CA LYS A 140 -12.12 -3.14 11.55
C LYS A 140 -12.40 -4.40 10.74
N ASP A 141 -12.34 -5.56 11.39
CA ASP A 141 -12.78 -6.82 10.81
C ASP A 141 -14.32 -6.94 10.81
N ALA A 142 -14.83 -8.07 10.32
CA ALA A 142 -16.27 -8.34 10.27
C ALA A 142 -16.94 -8.42 11.66
N LEU A 143 -16.16 -8.65 12.72
CA LEU A 143 -16.63 -8.69 14.10
C LEU A 143 -16.57 -7.30 14.77
N GLY A 144 -16.01 -6.29 14.08
CA GLY A 144 -15.86 -4.93 14.58
C GLY A 144 -14.56 -4.69 15.36
N PHE A 145 -13.67 -5.68 15.48
CA PHE A 145 -12.38 -5.49 16.14
C PHE A 145 -11.43 -4.73 15.23
N TRP A 146 -10.70 -3.77 15.82
CA TRP A 146 -9.67 -3.05 15.08
C TRP A 146 -8.49 -3.97 14.77
N THR A 147 -8.09 -4.04 13.49
CA THR A 147 -7.04 -4.96 13.04
C THR A 147 -5.62 -4.42 13.26
N GLY A 148 -5.44 -3.37 14.07
CA GLY A 148 -4.17 -2.63 14.20
C GLY A 148 -3.80 -1.78 12.96
N ARG A 149 -4.65 -1.76 11.93
CA ARG A 149 -4.39 -1.02 10.67
C ARG A 149 -5.13 0.31 10.64
N ARG A 150 -4.47 1.34 10.13
CA ARG A 150 -4.98 2.71 9.98
C ARG A 150 -4.84 3.16 8.54
N GLN A 151 -5.87 3.76 7.97
CA GLN A 151 -5.87 4.24 6.59
C GLN A 151 -5.83 5.77 6.55
N PHE A 152 -4.91 6.30 5.74
CA PHE A 152 -4.74 7.72 5.49
C PHE A 152 -4.93 8.01 4.00
N GLN A 153 -5.65 9.08 3.69
CA GLN A 153 -5.72 9.61 2.34
C GLN A 153 -4.62 10.67 2.20
N VAL A 154 -3.75 10.51 1.22
CA VAL A 154 -2.55 11.34 1.05
C VAL A 154 -2.35 11.75 -0.40
N LEU A 155 -1.67 12.87 -0.62
CA LEU A 155 -1.09 13.24 -1.91
C LEU A 155 0.44 13.10 -1.81
N LEU A 156 1.04 12.20 -2.58
CA LEU A 156 2.50 12.09 -2.67
C LEU A 156 3.11 13.40 -3.16
N ARG A 157 4.29 13.75 -2.62
CA ARG A 157 5.09 14.85 -3.14
C ARG A 157 5.76 14.44 -4.46
N GLU A 158 6.09 15.41 -5.28
CA GLU A 158 6.82 15.19 -6.52
C GLU A 158 8.31 14.97 -6.22
N ASP A 159 8.93 14.06 -6.98
CA ASP A 159 10.37 13.80 -6.95
C ASP A 159 10.79 13.33 -8.33
N ALA A 160 11.64 14.12 -8.99
CA ALA A 160 12.14 13.83 -10.33
C ALA A 160 12.95 12.52 -10.40
N THR A 161 13.54 12.08 -9.28
CA THR A 161 14.29 10.82 -9.18
C THR A 161 13.41 9.63 -8.79
N GLY A 162 12.20 9.92 -8.29
CA GLY A 162 11.25 8.92 -7.84
C GLY A 162 10.63 8.15 -8.99
N LYS A 163 10.29 6.88 -8.74
CA LYS A 163 9.50 6.09 -9.69
C LYS A 163 8.19 6.84 -9.99
N ASP A 164 7.81 6.90 -11.26
CA ASP A 164 6.61 7.60 -11.72
C ASP A 164 6.56 9.11 -11.36
N GLY A 165 7.70 9.71 -10.98
CA GLY A 165 7.83 11.14 -10.65
C GLY A 165 7.41 11.53 -9.23
N PHE A 166 7.23 10.55 -8.32
CA PHE A 166 6.76 10.81 -6.96
C PHE A 166 7.72 10.33 -5.87
N LEU A 167 7.75 11.09 -4.78
CA LEU A 167 8.41 10.69 -3.54
C LEU A 167 7.60 9.60 -2.87
N HIS A 168 8.05 8.36 -3.02
CA HIS A 168 7.35 7.19 -2.52
C HIS A 168 7.65 6.90 -1.05
N LEU A 169 6.60 6.60 -0.28
CA LEU A 169 6.75 6.21 1.12
C LEU A 169 7.43 4.83 1.25
N PRO A 170 8.30 4.65 2.27
CA PRO A 170 8.96 3.39 2.53
C PRO A 170 7.95 2.35 3.06
N ALA A 171 7.97 1.15 2.51
CA ALA A 171 7.03 0.09 2.92
C ALA A 171 7.28 -0.44 4.34
N MET A 172 8.51 -0.34 4.84
CA MET A 172 8.88 -0.65 6.23
C MET A 172 9.56 0.58 6.84
N PHE A 173 9.18 0.94 8.05
CA PHE A 173 9.67 2.13 8.74
C PHE A 173 9.71 1.92 10.25
N SER A 174 10.23 2.91 10.98
CA SER A 174 10.25 2.89 12.44
C SER A 174 9.98 4.30 12.97
N ILE A 175 9.25 4.39 14.07
CA ILE A 175 9.03 5.62 14.84
C ILE A 175 9.59 5.34 16.23
N GLY A 176 10.77 5.90 16.54
CA GLY A 176 11.53 5.51 17.72
C GLY A 176 11.88 4.02 17.70
N ALA A 177 11.51 3.29 18.76
CA ALA A 177 11.71 1.84 18.86
C ALA A 177 10.59 1.02 18.17
N ASP A 178 9.49 1.67 17.80
CA ASP A 178 8.31 1.00 17.26
C ASP A 178 8.42 0.82 15.75
N ARG A 179 8.36 -0.45 15.33
CA ARG A 179 8.40 -0.79 13.90
C ARG A 179 7.01 -0.76 13.28
N GLY A 180 6.97 -0.33 12.03
CA GLY A 180 5.76 -0.24 11.22
C GLY A 180 5.95 -0.73 9.81
N THR A 181 4.84 -1.11 9.19
CA THR A 181 4.74 -1.41 7.77
C THR A 181 3.62 -0.59 7.15
N LEU A 182 3.78 -0.16 5.91
CA LEU A 182 2.72 0.49 5.15
C LEU A 182 2.64 -0.04 3.73
N TYR A 183 1.45 0.06 3.14
CA TYR A 183 1.23 -0.29 1.74
C TYR A 183 0.16 0.58 1.08
N TYR A 184 0.27 0.74 -0.24
CA TYR A 184 -0.68 1.45 -1.10
C TYR A 184 -0.58 0.96 -2.55
N ALA A 185 -1.58 1.28 -3.36
CA ALA A 185 -1.60 0.90 -4.77
C ALA A 185 -0.46 1.58 -5.56
N ARG A 186 0.17 0.85 -6.49
CA ARG A 186 1.36 1.30 -7.24
C ARG A 186 2.55 1.67 -6.36
N GLN A 187 2.65 1.11 -5.14
CA GLN A 187 3.88 1.24 -4.37
C GLN A 187 5.03 0.54 -5.12
N PRO A 188 6.16 1.22 -5.35
CA PRO A 188 7.28 0.60 -6.03
C PRO A 188 7.85 -0.56 -5.21
N GLU A 189 8.48 -1.50 -5.91
CA GLU A 189 9.22 -2.57 -5.25
C GLU A 189 10.38 -2.01 -4.44
N PHE A 190 10.67 -2.68 -3.33
CA PHE A 190 11.74 -2.31 -2.43
C PHE A 190 12.45 -3.56 -1.92
N CYS A 191 13.71 -3.41 -1.57
CA CYS A 191 14.49 -4.51 -1.07
C CYS A 191 14.20 -4.68 0.43
N ARG A 192 13.68 -5.85 0.82
CA ARG A 192 13.40 -6.16 2.24
C ARG A 192 14.65 -6.22 3.11
N ARG A 193 15.85 -6.26 2.52
CA ARG A 193 17.12 -6.34 3.24
C ARG A 193 17.68 -4.96 3.59
N CYS A 194 17.66 -4.01 2.65
CA CYS A 194 18.23 -2.67 2.84
C CYS A 194 17.18 -1.55 2.81
N LEU A 195 15.90 -1.91 2.66
CA LEU A 195 14.72 -1.03 2.69
C LEU A 195 14.64 0.04 1.59
N LYS A 196 15.62 0.10 0.68
CA LYS A 196 15.60 1.06 -0.42
C LYS A 196 14.59 0.66 -1.50
N ILE A 197 13.93 1.68 -2.02
CA ILE A 197 13.00 1.63 -3.15
C ILE A 197 13.79 1.43 -4.46
N GLY A 198 13.24 0.69 -5.42
CA GLY A 198 13.81 0.52 -6.76
C GLY A 198 14.83 -0.61 -6.92
N GLN A 199 15.06 -1.43 -5.88
CA GLN A 199 15.88 -2.64 -5.98
C GLN A 199 15.20 -3.83 -5.31
N ILE A 200 15.44 -5.02 -5.84
CA ILE A 200 14.95 -6.29 -5.30
C ILE A 200 16.01 -6.98 -4.46
N TYR A 201 15.59 -7.95 -3.64
CA TYR A 201 16.48 -8.70 -2.76
C TYR A 201 17.66 -9.34 -3.50
N ALA A 202 17.43 -9.87 -4.70
CA ALA A 202 18.45 -10.54 -5.52
C ALA A 202 19.61 -9.60 -5.91
N ASN A 203 19.31 -8.32 -6.15
CA ASN A 203 20.28 -7.31 -6.59
C ASN A 203 20.79 -6.42 -5.45
N CYS A 204 20.51 -6.80 -4.20
CA CYS A 204 20.94 -6.04 -3.05
C CYS A 204 22.43 -6.29 -2.75
N GLY A 205 23.24 -5.26 -2.97
CA GLY A 205 24.67 -5.27 -2.61
C GLY A 205 24.95 -5.32 -1.11
N LEU A 206 23.92 -5.13 -0.26
CA LEU A 206 24.04 -5.27 1.19
C LEU A 206 24.07 -6.76 1.56
N ARG A 207 25.19 -7.45 1.30
CA ARG A 207 25.39 -8.87 1.64
C ARG A 207 26.13 -9.00 2.97
N LYS A 208 25.44 -8.71 4.08
CA LYS A 208 26.03 -8.94 5.41
C LYS A 208 25.75 -10.35 5.90
N CYS A 209 26.80 -11.08 6.24
CA CYS A 209 26.72 -12.34 6.95
C CYS A 209 26.08 -12.12 8.33
N LYS A 210 24.98 -12.84 8.63
CA LYS A 210 24.31 -12.75 9.94
C LYS A 210 25.09 -13.38 11.09
N VAL A 211 26.13 -14.16 10.80
CA VAL A 211 26.93 -14.88 11.80
C VAL A 211 28.11 -14.03 12.26
N CYS A 212 28.90 -13.49 11.34
CA CYS A 212 30.10 -12.71 11.65
C CYS A 212 29.97 -11.20 11.34
N GLY A 213 28.90 -10.76 10.69
CA GLY A 213 28.69 -9.36 10.30
C GLY A 213 29.48 -8.89 9.06
N SER A 214 30.36 -9.73 8.50
CA SER A 214 31.15 -9.41 7.30
C SER A 214 30.28 -9.17 6.07
N ASP A 215 30.73 -8.27 5.19
CA ASP A 215 30.14 -7.97 3.90
C ASP A 215 30.70 -8.81 2.74
N GLN A 216 31.72 -9.63 3.00
CA GLN A 216 32.45 -10.39 1.97
C GLN A 216 31.75 -11.70 1.57
N HIS A 217 30.87 -12.25 2.41
CA HIS A 217 30.25 -13.56 2.19
C HIS A 217 28.84 -13.66 2.77
N GLU A 218 28.07 -14.64 2.29
CA GLU A 218 26.75 -14.96 2.85
C GLU A 218 26.85 -15.91 4.03
N THR A 219 25.80 -15.97 4.86
CA THR A 219 25.75 -16.85 6.04
C THR A 219 26.01 -18.32 5.73
N ARG A 220 25.71 -18.78 4.51
CA ARG A 220 25.99 -20.15 4.08
C ARG A 220 27.49 -20.43 3.93
N ASP A 221 28.24 -19.43 3.49
CA ASP A 221 29.67 -19.54 3.18
C ASP A 221 30.53 -18.97 4.32
N CYS A 222 29.92 -18.76 5.50
CA CYS A 222 30.59 -18.24 6.68
C CYS A 222 31.33 -19.35 7.41
N THR A 223 32.65 -19.18 7.54
CA THR A 223 33.53 -20.07 8.30
C THR A 223 33.63 -19.71 9.79
N ALA A 224 33.03 -18.60 10.22
CA ALA A 224 33.06 -18.18 11.61
C ALA A 224 32.18 -19.10 12.49
N PRO A 225 32.63 -19.43 13.73
CA PRO A 225 31.85 -20.23 14.65
C PRO A 225 30.52 -19.53 14.99
N LYS A 226 29.43 -20.30 15.05
CA LYS A 226 28.10 -19.78 15.40
C LYS A 226 28.06 -19.49 16.90
N LYS A 227 28.16 -18.21 17.27
CA LYS A 227 28.11 -17.78 18.67
C LYS A 227 26.67 -17.63 19.15
N CYS A 228 26.45 -17.88 20.43
CA CYS A 228 25.21 -17.54 21.12
C CYS A 228 24.98 -16.01 21.06
N HIS A 229 23.91 -15.57 20.40
CA HIS A 229 23.56 -14.14 20.34
C HIS A 229 23.13 -13.53 21.69
N GLN A 230 22.89 -14.35 22.72
CA GLN A 230 22.46 -13.89 24.05
C GLN A 230 23.65 -13.62 24.99
N CYS A 231 24.69 -14.46 24.97
CA CYS A 231 25.84 -14.36 25.88
C CYS A 231 27.20 -14.30 25.18
N GLY A 232 27.26 -14.44 23.86
CA GLY A 232 28.48 -14.38 23.06
C GLY A 232 29.34 -15.66 23.06
N SER A 233 28.96 -16.71 23.80
CA SER A 233 29.70 -17.98 23.86
C SER A 233 29.69 -18.73 22.52
N GLU A 234 30.79 -19.41 22.20
CA GLU A 234 30.93 -20.26 21.01
C GLU A 234 30.54 -21.73 21.25
N GLU A 235 30.35 -22.13 22.51
CA GLU A 235 30.13 -23.52 22.89
C GLU A 235 28.69 -23.99 22.67
N HIS A 236 27.74 -23.06 22.59
CA HIS A 236 26.32 -23.39 22.49
C HIS A 236 25.56 -22.35 21.66
N LEU A 237 24.40 -22.76 21.13
CA LEU A 237 23.48 -21.85 20.47
C LEU A 237 22.52 -21.21 21.48
N VAL A 238 21.85 -20.12 21.11
CA VAL A 238 20.90 -19.39 21.99
C VAL A 238 19.87 -20.31 22.64
N ARG A 239 19.46 -21.40 21.97
CA ARG A 239 18.50 -22.38 22.51
C ARG A 239 19.01 -23.14 23.73
N GLU A 240 20.31 -23.40 23.78
CA GLU A 240 21.02 -24.14 24.83
C GLU A 240 21.73 -23.19 25.80
N CYS A 241 21.54 -21.87 25.64
CA CYS A 241 22.20 -20.89 26.47
C CYS A 241 21.70 -20.97 27.92
N PRO A 242 22.60 -21.13 28.91
CA PRO A 242 22.20 -21.16 30.32
C PRO A 242 21.61 -19.82 30.80
N GLN A 243 21.97 -18.72 30.12
CA GLN A 243 21.44 -17.37 30.36
C GLN A 243 20.19 -17.06 29.52
N ARG A 244 19.64 -18.05 28.81
CA ARG A 244 18.46 -17.85 27.97
C ARG A 244 17.24 -17.53 28.84
N ARG A 245 16.70 -16.32 28.69
CA ARG A 245 15.39 -15.98 29.26
C ARG A 245 14.32 -16.82 28.58
N ARG A 246 13.50 -17.54 29.37
CA ARG A 246 12.35 -18.29 28.86
C ARG A 246 11.43 -17.32 28.12
N THR A 247 11.23 -17.58 26.84
CA THR A 247 10.31 -16.83 25.98
C THR A 247 8.91 -17.43 26.07
N TYR A 248 7.89 -16.68 25.66
CA TYR A 248 6.51 -17.16 25.60
C TYR A 248 6.39 -18.47 24.78
N ALA A 249 7.20 -18.63 23.73
CA ALA A 249 7.25 -19.85 22.92
C ALA A 249 7.76 -21.09 23.71
N ASP A 250 8.63 -20.90 24.71
CA ASP A 250 9.15 -21.99 25.55
C ASP A 250 8.11 -22.46 26.58
N ALA A 251 7.30 -21.53 27.09
CA ALA A 251 6.19 -21.85 27.96
C ALA A 251 5.09 -22.63 27.22
N ALA A 252 4.87 -22.30 25.94
CA ALA A 252 3.90 -23.00 25.09
C ALA A 252 4.37 -24.42 24.68
N ALA A 253 5.68 -24.69 24.65
CA ALA A 253 6.25 -25.97 24.21
C ALA A 253 6.25 -27.07 25.30
N GLY A 254 5.93 -26.75 26.55
CA GLY A 254 5.86 -27.72 27.65
C GLY A 254 7.25 -28.08 28.20
N GLY A 255 7.52 -27.67 29.44
CA GLY A 255 8.76 -27.99 30.13
C GLY A 255 8.87 -29.47 30.53
N ALA A 256 9.99 -30.10 30.19
CA ALA A 256 10.58 -31.22 30.91
C ALA A 256 12.09 -31.15 30.69
N GLY A 257 12.85 -31.16 31.79
CA GLY A 257 14.31 -31.00 31.76
C GLY A 257 15.06 -32.30 31.46
N GLY A 258 16.33 -32.13 31.11
CA GLY A 258 17.43 -33.06 31.39
C GLY A 258 17.57 -34.29 30.50
N GLY A 259 18.68 -34.36 29.75
CA GLY A 259 19.18 -35.61 29.16
C GLY A 259 19.84 -35.39 27.80
N GLY A 260 21.17 -35.35 27.77
CA GLY A 260 21.95 -35.18 26.56
C GLY A 260 21.99 -36.41 25.67
N HIS A 261 22.13 -36.19 24.36
CA HIS A 261 22.74 -37.13 23.43
C HIS A 261 23.44 -36.35 22.32
N GLY A 262 24.73 -36.65 22.12
CA GLY A 262 25.54 -36.08 21.05
C GLY A 262 25.38 -36.82 19.72
N GLY A 263 25.30 -36.04 18.65
CA GLY A 263 25.68 -36.33 17.24
C GLY A 263 24.87 -37.38 16.45
N PRO A 264 25.00 -37.44 15.10
CA PRO A 264 25.79 -36.60 14.19
C PRO A 264 24.98 -36.00 13.00
N SER A 265 25.75 -35.40 12.10
CA SER A 265 25.46 -34.69 10.85
C SER A 265 24.34 -35.22 9.94
N THR A 266 23.72 -34.23 9.29
CA THR A 266 22.98 -34.23 8.02
C THR A 266 23.21 -35.41 7.09
N GLU A 267 22.13 -36.11 6.76
CA GLU A 267 21.85 -36.63 5.42
C GLU A 267 20.33 -36.54 5.12
N GLN A 268 20.03 -36.43 3.83
CA GLN A 268 18.77 -36.09 3.20
C GLN A 268 17.75 -37.24 3.29
N ALA A 269 16.47 -36.94 3.54
CA ALA A 269 15.34 -37.68 2.96
C ALA A 269 13.99 -37.00 3.24
N THR A 270 13.34 -36.63 2.14
CA THR A 270 11.90 -36.77 1.82
C THR A 270 10.90 -37.15 2.93
N GLY A 271 9.89 -36.28 3.06
CA GLY A 271 8.48 -36.61 3.29
C GLY A 271 8.13 -37.65 4.35
N GLU A 272 7.80 -37.20 5.57
CA GLU A 272 6.98 -37.99 6.49
C GLU A 272 6.21 -37.10 7.47
N GLY A 273 4.95 -37.48 7.73
CA GLY A 273 3.99 -36.71 8.49
C GLY A 273 4.41 -36.51 9.95
N LYS A 274 4.42 -35.26 10.39
CA LYS A 274 4.62 -34.86 11.78
C LYS A 274 3.52 -35.52 12.65
N ARG A 275 3.84 -36.62 13.35
CA ARG A 275 2.95 -37.23 14.36
C ARG A 275 2.56 -36.14 15.36
N ARG A 276 1.27 -35.83 15.42
CA ARG A 276 0.71 -34.80 16.29
C ARG A 276 0.72 -35.36 17.71
N SER A 277 1.06 -34.53 18.68
CA SER A 277 1.06 -34.98 20.07
C SER A 277 -0.39 -35.26 20.53
N PRO A 278 -0.61 -36.17 21.49
CA PRO A 278 -1.94 -36.41 22.05
C PRO A 278 -2.62 -35.14 22.60
N LYS A 279 -1.82 -34.17 23.08
CA LYS A 279 -2.32 -32.85 23.52
C LYS A 279 -2.85 -32.02 22.35
N ASP A 280 -2.22 -32.10 21.17
CA ASP A 280 -2.66 -31.39 19.96
C ASP A 280 -3.98 -31.94 19.42
N GLU A 281 -4.21 -33.26 19.53
CA GLU A 281 -5.46 -33.88 19.10
C GLU A 281 -6.62 -33.55 20.04
N LEU A 282 -6.40 -33.56 21.36
CA LEU A 282 -7.39 -33.16 22.36
C LEU A 282 -7.76 -31.68 22.25
N ALA A 283 -6.80 -30.80 21.94
CA ALA A 283 -7.07 -29.39 21.69
C ALA A 283 -7.91 -29.18 20.42
N LYS A 284 -7.61 -29.90 19.33
CA LYS A 284 -8.41 -29.86 18.09
C LYS A 284 -9.83 -30.37 18.28
N GLY A 285 -10.01 -31.45 19.05
CA GLY A 285 -11.33 -31.99 19.38
C GLY A 285 -12.22 -30.95 20.08
N ARG A 286 -11.69 -30.29 21.11
CA ARG A 286 -12.39 -29.23 21.86
C ARG A 286 -12.72 -28.01 20.99
N ILE A 287 -11.80 -27.58 20.14
CA ILE A 287 -12.04 -26.48 19.20
C ILE A 287 -13.14 -26.86 18.19
N GLY A 288 -13.09 -28.07 17.63
CA GLY A 288 -14.09 -28.54 16.67
C GLY A 288 -15.49 -28.66 17.26
N GLU A 289 -15.59 -29.06 18.53
CA GLU A 289 -16.88 -29.09 19.24
C GLU A 289 -17.43 -27.68 19.49
N PHE A 290 -16.58 -26.75 19.91
CA PHE A 290 -16.96 -25.35 20.10
C PHE A 290 -17.45 -24.71 18.78
N VAL A 291 -16.74 -24.91 17.66
CA VAL A 291 -17.15 -24.39 16.35
C VAL A 291 -18.51 -24.94 15.94
N ARG A 292 -18.73 -26.26 16.06
CA ARG A 292 -20.03 -26.88 15.75
C ARG A 292 -21.16 -26.35 16.65
N ALA A 293 -20.88 -26.11 17.94
CA ALA A 293 -21.86 -25.55 18.87
C ALA A 293 -22.21 -24.10 18.52
N TYR A 294 -21.21 -23.30 18.15
CA TYR A 294 -21.38 -21.92 17.70
C TYR A 294 -22.19 -21.83 16.41
N GLU A 295 -21.87 -22.64 15.39
CA GLU A 295 -22.61 -22.67 14.12
C GLU A 295 -24.09 -23.08 14.30
N ARG A 296 -24.37 -24.06 15.15
CA ARG A 296 -25.75 -24.45 15.50
C ARG A 296 -26.52 -23.30 16.15
N ARG A 297 -25.87 -22.57 17.07
CA ARG A 297 -26.48 -21.41 17.75
C ARG A 297 -26.75 -20.27 16.76
N LYS A 298 -25.77 -19.92 15.93
CA LYS A 298 -25.92 -18.88 14.90
C LYS A 298 -27.05 -19.20 13.92
N GLY A 299 -27.13 -20.44 13.45
CA GLY A 299 -28.23 -20.87 12.57
C GLY A 299 -29.60 -20.87 13.24
N TRP A 300 -29.66 -21.08 14.56
CA TRP A 300 -30.92 -20.96 15.32
C TRP A 300 -31.35 -19.50 15.48
N GLU A 301 -30.42 -18.60 15.77
CA GLU A 301 -30.65 -17.15 15.86
C GLU A 301 -31.08 -16.55 14.51
N GLU A 302 -30.42 -16.91 13.41
CA GLU A 302 -30.82 -16.49 12.05
C GLU A 302 -32.24 -16.96 11.71
N ARG A 303 -32.59 -18.22 11.99
CA ARG A 303 -33.97 -18.74 11.81
C ARG A 303 -35.00 -18.07 12.72
N ALA A 304 -34.60 -17.64 13.91
CA ALA A 304 -35.47 -16.91 14.84
C ALA A 304 -35.65 -15.45 14.43
N LEU A 305 -34.65 -14.83 13.81
CA LEU A 305 -34.72 -13.49 13.23
C LEU A 305 -35.62 -13.47 11.99
N VAL A 306 -35.45 -14.42 11.05
CA VAL A 306 -36.27 -14.54 9.84
C VAL A 306 -37.74 -14.72 10.18
N ARG A 307 -38.07 -15.59 11.15
CA ARG A 307 -39.45 -15.78 11.62
C ARG A 307 -40.05 -14.53 12.26
N ARG A 308 -39.26 -13.76 13.01
CA ARG A 308 -39.68 -12.46 13.57
C ARG A 308 -39.91 -11.41 12.50
N LEU A 309 -39.07 -11.35 11.46
CA LEU A 309 -39.22 -10.40 10.36
C LEU A 309 -40.41 -10.76 9.44
N GLN A 310 -40.68 -12.06 9.22
CA GLN A 310 -41.86 -12.50 8.47
C GLN A 310 -43.16 -12.16 9.20
N GLY A 311 -43.24 -12.37 10.53
CA GLY A 311 -44.41 -11.98 11.32
C GLY A 311 -44.59 -10.48 11.54
N LEU A 312 -43.71 -9.62 11.00
CA LEU A 312 -43.89 -8.16 10.95
C LEU A 312 -44.33 -7.67 9.56
N LEU A 313 -44.32 -8.54 8.55
CA LEU A 313 -44.75 -8.27 7.18
C LEU A 313 -46.16 -8.81 6.89
N ASP A 314 -46.68 -9.67 7.77
CA ASP A 314 -48.08 -10.14 7.82
C ASP A 314 -48.91 -9.27 8.78
#